data_AF-A0A2N6A259-F1
#
_entry.id   AF-A0A2N6A259-F1
#
_cell.length_a   1.000
_cell.length_b   1.000
_cell.length_c   1.000
_cell.angle_alpha   90.00
_cell.angle_beta   90.00
_cell.angle_gamma   90.00
#
_symmetry.space_group_name_H-M   'P 1'
#
loop_
_entity.id
_entity.type
_entity.pdbx_description
1 polymer ?
#
loop_
_entity_poly.entity_id
_entity_poly.type
_entity_poly.pdbx_seq_one_letter_code
_entity_poly.pdbx_strand_id
1 'polypeptide(L)'
;MLNQKEYTISVLRANLAALIISIPIIILSVFIFIMIWPWEVIYNALDVKLVYLLLIIVPGVFLHEFLHGFIWSLYAKKGWRSIKFGLKWSNLTPYCHCKEPLLKSPYLLGTVMPFLLMGLIPIIVSFFLGSGIILLLGILFSISA
;
A
#
# COMPACT_ATOMS: atom_id res chain seq x y z
N MET A 1 -23.09 -2.12 -28.43
CA MET A 1 -22.74 -1.38 -27.20
C MET A 1 -22.26 -2.40 -26.18
N LEU A 2 -21.00 -2.32 -25.73
CA LEU A 2 -20.49 -3.21 -24.69
C LEU A 2 -21.28 -2.95 -23.40
N ASN A 3 -21.92 -3.98 -22.86
CA ASN A 3 -22.73 -3.90 -21.65
C ASN A 3 -21.81 -3.73 -20.43
N GLN A 4 -21.38 -2.51 -20.14
CA GLN A 4 -20.50 -2.23 -19.00
C GLN A 4 -21.34 -2.18 -17.72
N LYS A 5 -21.09 -3.14 -16.82
CA LYS A 5 -21.70 -3.18 -15.49
C LYS A 5 -20.82 -2.41 -14.52
N GLU A 6 -21.35 -1.31 -13.99
CA GLU A 6 -20.68 -0.52 -12.96
C GLU A 6 -20.75 -1.25 -11.61
N TYR A 7 -19.64 -1.22 -10.86
CA TYR A 7 -19.55 -1.77 -9.52
C TYR A 7 -19.10 -0.67 -8.56
N THR A 8 -19.92 -0.38 -7.56
CA THR A 8 -19.60 0.56 -6.49
C THR A 8 -19.65 -0.17 -5.15
N ILE A 9 -18.71 0.18 -4.26
CA ILE A 9 -18.68 -0.31 -2.88
C ILE A 9 -18.73 0.90 -1.96
N SER A 10 -19.46 0.78 -0.84
CA SER A 10 -19.44 1.83 0.16
C SER A 10 -18.09 1.86 0.89
N VAL A 11 -17.68 3.06 1.33
CA VAL A 11 -16.42 3.26 2.06
C VAL A 11 -16.34 2.35 3.30
N LEU A 12 -17.45 2.18 4.02
CA LEU A 12 -17.50 1.29 5.18
C LEU A 12 -17.18 -0.16 4.81
N ARG A 13 -17.78 -0.68 3.72
CA ARG A 13 -17.53 -2.05 3.26
C ARG A 13 -16.08 -2.23 2.79
N ALA A 14 -15.53 -1.23 2.11
CA ALA A 14 -14.13 -1.24 1.68
C ALA A 14 -13.18 -1.27 2.89
N ASN A 15 -13.41 -0.42 3.90
CA ASN A 15 -12.59 -0.38 5.11
C ASN A 15 -12.67 -1.68 5.93
N LEU A 16 -13.86 -2.28 6.04
CA LEU A 16 -14.01 -3.57 6.73
C LEU A 16 -13.29 -4.70 5.97
N ALA A 17 -13.39 -4.72 4.64
CA ALA A 17 -12.66 -5.69 3.83
C ALA A 17 -11.14 -5.51 4.01
N ALA A 18 -10.64 -4.28 3.95
CA ALA A 18 -9.24 -3.97 4.17
C ALA A 18 -8.77 -4.43 5.56
N LEU A 19 -9.55 -4.17 6.62
CA LEU A 19 -9.25 -4.63 7.98
C LEU A 19 -9.15 -6.15 8.06
N ILE A 20 -10.13 -6.88 7.50
CA ILE A 20 -10.15 -8.35 7.53
C ILE A 20 -8.96 -8.93 6.78
N ILE A 21 -8.58 -8.35 5.63
CA ILE A 21 -7.44 -8.79 4.81
C ILE A 21 -6.11 -8.47 5.51
N SER A 22 -6.04 -7.36 6.26
CA SER A 22 -4.82 -6.91 6.94
C SER A 22 -4.41 -7.83 8.08
N ILE A 23 -5.36 -8.37 8.84
CA ILE A 23 -5.10 -9.25 9.99
C ILE A 23 -4.20 -10.45 9.65
N PRO A 24 -4.53 -11.31 8.65
CA PRO A 24 -3.69 -12.44 8.31
C PRO A 24 -2.31 -12.01 7.78
N ILE A 25 -2.20 -10.89 7.07
CA ILE A 25 -0.91 -10.35 6.62
C ILE A 25 -0.02 -10.01 7.82
N ILE A 26 -0.57 -9.29 8.81
CA ILE A 26 0.17 -8.90 10.01
C ILE A 26 0.60 -10.15 10.79
N ILE A 27 -0.35 -11.04 11.09
CA ILE A 27 -0.08 -12.24 11.90
C ILE A 27 0.96 -13.12 11.21
N LEU A 28 0.78 -13.42 9.92
CA LEU A 28 1.68 -14.30 9.19
C LEU A 28 3.08 -13.69 9.05
N SER A 29 3.18 -12.40 8.73
CA SER A 29 4.48 -11.74 8.56
C SER A 29 5.26 -11.67 9.86
N VAL A 30 4.59 -11.31 10.96
CA VAL A 30 5.23 -11.27 12.29
C VAL A 30 5.61 -12.69 12.73
N PHE A 31 4.69 -13.66 12.58
CA PHE A 31 4.94 -15.05 12.94
C PHE A 31 6.15 -15.63 12.20
N ILE A 32 6.22 -15.47 10.88
CA ILE A 32 7.37 -15.94 10.09
C ILE A 32 8.64 -15.24 10.54
N PHE A 33 8.60 -13.91 10.74
CA PHE A 33 9.78 -13.15 11.15
C PHE A 33 10.37 -13.66 12.48
N ILE A 34 9.53 -13.87 13.50
CA ILE A 34 9.98 -14.29 14.84
C ILE A 34 10.48 -15.73 14.89
N MET A 35 10.13 -16.55 13.89
CA MET A 35 10.71 -17.90 13.73
C MET A 35 12.15 -17.84 13.20
N ILE A 36 12.54 -16.73 12.57
CA ILE A 36 13.86 -16.55 11.94
C ILE A 36 14.76 -15.65 12.82
N TRP A 37 14.18 -14.62 13.43
CA TRP A 37 14.89 -13.59 14.19
C TRP A 37 14.29 -13.41 15.60
N PRO A 38 15.10 -12.99 16.60
CA PRO A 38 14.60 -12.72 17.94
C PRO A 38 13.53 -11.62 17.98
N TRP A 39 12.55 -11.74 18.89
CA TRP A 39 11.46 -10.77 19.06
C TRP A 39 11.96 -9.35 19.33
N GLU A 40 13.10 -9.22 20.00
CA GLU A 40 13.76 -7.96 20.35
C GLU A 40 14.04 -7.10 19.12
N VAL A 41 14.24 -7.71 17.95
CA VAL A 41 14.45 -6.99 16.68
C VAL A 41 13.22 -6.16 16.30
N ILE A 42 12.01 -6.70 16.50
CA ILE A 42 10.76 -5.97 16.27
C ILE A 42 10.55 -4.94 17.37
N TYR A 43 10.76 -5.33 18.63
CA TYR A 43 10.61 -4.42 19.77
C TYR A 43 11.48 -3.16 19.64
N ASN A 44 12.75 -3.32 19.30
CA ASN A 44 13.68 -2.21 19.09
C ASN A 44 13.27 -1.33 17.89
N ALA A 45 12.65 -1.92 16.87
CA ALA A 45 12.14 -1.16 15.73
C ALA A 45 10.94 -0.26 16.07
N LEU A 46 10.23 -0.55 17.17
CA LEU A 46 9.15 0.30 17.67
C LEU A 46 9.67 1.55 18.42
N ASP A 47 10.92 1.52 18.90
CA ASP A 47 11.56 2.64 19.63
C ASP A 47 12.26 3.65 18.69
N VAL A 48 12.04 3.54 17.38
CA VAL A 48 12.58 4.48 16.40
C VAL A 48 12.00 5.88 16.64
N LYS A 49 12.87 6.89 16.73
CA LYS A 49 12.44 8.29 16.91
C LYS A 49 11.48 8.70 15.78
N LEU A 50 10.38 9.35 16.18
CA LEU A 50 9.33 9.82 15.27
C LEU A 50 9.88 10.60 14.06
N VAL A 51 10.91 11.42 14.24
CA VAL A 51 11.52 12.20 13.15
C VAL A 51 12.06 11.31 12.03
N TYR A 52 12.73 10.20 12.35
CA TYR A 52 13.24 9.27 11.35
C TYR A 52 12.11 8.51 10.66
N LEU A 53 11.09 8.14 11.43
CA LEU A 53 9.91 7.50 10.89
C LEU A 53 9.18 8.40 9.88
N LEU A 54 9.00 9.68 10.20
CA LEU A 54 8.39 10.67 9.30
C LEU A 54 9.20 10.89 8.03
N LEU A 55 10.54 10.92 8.12
CA LEU A 55 11.43 11.04 6.96
C LEU A 55 11.30 9.88 5.98
N ILE A 56 10.83 8.71 6.43
CA ILE A 56 10.63 7.53 5.59
C ILE A 56 9.17 7.44 5.12
N ILE A 57 8.21 7.58 6.04
CA ILE A 57 6.78 7.43 5.74
C ILE A 57 6.31 8.51 4.78
N VAL A 58 6.66 9.78 5.00
CA VAL A 58 6.12 10.88 4.17
C VAL A 58 6.48 10.69 2.69
N PRO A 59 7.76 10.50 2.30
CA PRO A 59 8.09 10.16 0.92
C PRO A 59 7.46 8.84 0.46
N GLY A 60 7.38 7.85 1.33
CA GLY A 60 6.78 6.56 1.04
C GLY A 60 5.31 6.67 0.65
N VAL A 61 4.52 7.52 1.30
CA VAL A 61 3.10 7.74 0.93
C VAL A 61 2.99 8.39 -0.45
N PHE A 62 3.86 9.35 -0.80
CA PHE A 62 3.87 9.90 -2.15
C PHE A 62 4.26 8.86 -3.20
N LEU A 63 5.22 7.99 -2.89
CA LEU A 63 5.60 6.88 -3.76
C LEU A 63 4.45 5.87 -3.91
N HIS A 64 3.73 5.59 -2.83
CA HIS A 64 2.57 4.71 -2.82
C HIS A 64 1.50 5.18 -3.81
N GLU A 65 1.07 6.44 -3.67
CA GLU A 65 0.11 7.03 -4.61
C GLU A 65 0.66 7.05 -6.03
N PHE A 66 1.94 7.40 -6.19
CA PHE A 66 2.60 7.41 -7.49
C PHE A 66 2.55 6.04 -8.18
N LEU A 67 2.74 4.93 -7.45
CA LEU A 67 2.68 3.58 -8.01
C LEU A 67 1.29 3.23 -8.56
N HIS A 68 0.21 3.62 -7.86
CA HIS A 68 -1.14 3.50 -8.40
C HIS A 68 -1.28 4.28 -9.71
N GLY A 69 -0.91 5.56 -9.68
CA GLY A 69 -1.02 6.46 -10.82
C GLY A 69 -0.17 6.03 -12.00
N PHE A 70 1.05 5.53 -11.75
CA PHE A 70 1.97 5.02 -12.75
C PHE A 70 1.33 3.90 -13.54
N ILE A 71 0.85 2.86 -12.88
CA ILE A 71 0.21 1.73 -13.56
C ILE A 71 -1.06 2.18 -14.29
N TRP A 72 -1.94 2.92 -13.64
CA TRP A 72 -3.16 3.41 -14.30
C TRP A 72 -2.87 4.30 -15.51
N SER A 73 -1.78 5.07 -15.50
CA SER A 73 -1.37 5.90 -16.64
C SER A 73 -0.98 5.09 -17.86
N LEU A 74 -0.41 3.89 -17.68
CA LEU A 74 -0.01 3.03 -18.80
C LEU A 74 -1.21 2.47 -19.58
N TYR A 75 -2.36 2.37 -18.91
CA TYR A 75 -3.59 1.81 -19.50
C TYR A 75 -4.67 2.87 -19.77
N ALA A 76 -4.46 4.10 -19.32
CA ALA A 76 -5.33 5.23 -19.63
C ALA A 76 -5.08 5.71 -21.07
N LYS A 77 -6.15 5.94 -21.84
CA LYS A 77 -6.12 6.50 -23.20
C LYS A 77 -5.40 7.84 -23.27
N LYS A 78 -5.53 8.69 -22.24
CA LYS A 78 -4.82 9.99 -22.17
C LYS A 78 -3.57 9.94 -21.29
N GLY A 79 -3.14 8.75 -20.87
CA GLY A 79 -1.96 8.55 -20.04
C GLY A 79 -1.99 9.33 -18.73
N TRP A 80 -0.86 9.96 -18.38
CA TRP A 80 -0.72 10.81 -17.19
C TRP A 80 -1.73 11.96 -17.11
N ARG A 81 -2.28 12.45 -18.23
CA ARG A 81 -3.30 13.52 -18.21
C ARG A 81 -4.60 13.07 -17.51
N SER A 82 -4.82 11.76 -17.45
CA SER A 82 -5.96 11.16 -16.75
C SER A 82 -5.70 10.89 -15.28
N ILE A 83 -4.45 10.94 -14.81
CA ILE A 83 -4.13 10.75 -13.40
C ILE A 83 -4.26 12.08 -12.65
N LYS A 84 -4.86 12.03 -11.47
CA LYS A 84 -4.95 13.17 -10.56
C LYS A 84 -4.48 12.75 -9.18
N PHE A 85 -3.42 13.40 -8.72
CA PHE A 85 -2.94 13.33 -7.35
C PHE A 85 -3.54 14.48 -6.53
N GLY A 86 -3.70 14.27 -5.23
CA GLY A 86 -4.04 15.33 -4.32
C GLY A 86 -3.90 14.93 -2.86
N LEU A 87 -4.17 15.88 -1.97
CA LEU A 87 -4.22 15.68 -0.53
C LEU A 87 -5.60 16.10 -0.04
N LYS A 88 -6.28 15.21 0.68
CA LYS A 88 -7.52 15.56 1.37
C LYS A 88 -7.18 16.19 2.71
N TRP A 89 -7.20 17.53 2.76
CA TRP A 89 -6.79 18.31 3.93
C TRP A 89 -7.56 18.00 5.21
N SER A 90 -8.82 17.58 5.12
CA SER A 90 -9.65 17.26 6.29
C SER A 90 -9.12 16.09 7.12
N ASN A 91 -8.36 15.19 6.51
CA ASN A 91 -7.84 13.98 7.15
C ASN A 91 -6.39 13.65 6.72
N LEU A 92 -5.71 14.62 6.10
CA LEU A 92 -4.34 14.51 5.60
C LEU A 92 -4.06 13.23 4.81
N THR A 93 -5.03 12.77 4.02
CA THR A 93 -4.92 11.53 3.23
C THR A 93 -4.54 11.87 1.79
N PRO A 94 -3.34 11.52 1.33
CA PRO A 94 -3.00 11.57 -0.09
C PRO A 94 -3.93 10.66 -0.88
N TYR A 95 -4.18 11.02 -2.12
CA TYR A 95 -4.96 10.18 -3.02
C TYR A 95 -4.45 10.29 -4.44
N CYS A 96 -4.63 9.21 -5.17
CA CYS A 96 -4.52 9.11 -6.61
C CYS A 96 -5.82 8.56 -7.18
N HIS A 97 -6.30 9.13 -8.28
CA HIS A 97 -7.36 8.50 -9.07
C HIS A 97 -7.17 8.73 -10.57
N CYS A 98 -7.75 7.83 -11.36
CA CYS A 98 -7.88 7.99 -12.81
C CYS A 98 -9.22 8.67 -13.14
N LYS A 99 -9.17 9.75 -13.94
CA LYS A 99 -10.34 10.54 -14.40
C LYS A 99 -11.07 9.91 -15.58
N GLU A 100 -10.64 8.74 -16.04
CA GLU A 100 -11.28 7.99 -17.10
C GLU A 100 -11.51 6.53 -16.66
N PRO A 101 -12.54 5.86 -17.20
CA PRO A 101 -12.80 4.47 -16.87
C PRO A 101 -11.68 3.57 -17.41
N LEU A 102 -11.18 2.68 -16.55
CA LEU A 102 -10.23 1.64 -16.91
C LEU A 102 -10.94 0.28 -17.01
N LEU A 103 -10.35 -0.63 -17.78
CA LEU A 103 -10.73 -2.04 -17.72
C LEU A 103 -10.41 -2.62 -16.32
N LYS A 104 -11.15 -3.65 -15.91
CA LYS A 104 -11.01 -4.28 -14.59
C LYS A 104 -9.57 -4.70 -14.29
N SER A 105 -8.90 -5.41 -15.19
CA SER A 105 -7.56 -5.96 -14.91
C SER A 105 -6.49 -4.89 -14.73
N PRO A 106 -6.37 -3.87 -15.62
CA PRO A 106 -5.50 -2.71 -15.37
C PRO A 106 -5.80 -1.94 -14.09
N TYR A 107 -7.08 -1.76 -13.77
CA TYR A 107 -7.48 -1.10 -12.53
C TYR A 107 -6.96 -1.87 -11.32
N LEU A 108 -7.23 -3.18 -11.27
CA LEU A 108 -6.75 -4.07 -10.22
C LEU A 108 -5.23 -4.08 -10.13
N LEU A 109 -4.52 -4.16 -11.25
CA LEU A 109 -3.06 -4.14 -11.28
C LEU A 109 -2.52 -2.86 -10.63
N GLY A 110 -3.10 -1.69 -10.96
CA GLY A 110 -2.69 -0.44 -10.34
C GLY A 110 -3.03 -0.37 -8.86
N THR A 111 -4.17 -0.93 -8.44
CA THR A 111 -4.52 -1.05 -7.01
C THR A 111 -3.53 -1.93 -6.25
N VAL A 112 -3.16 -3.11 -6.77
CA VAL A 112 -2.28 -4.05 -6.03
C VAL A 112 -0.79 -3.70 -6.12
N MET A 113 -0.37 -2.78 -6.99
CA MET A 113 1.05 -2.50 -7.22
C MET A 113 1.78 -2.00 -5.97
N PRO A 114 1.23 -1.05 -5.18
CA PRO A 114 1.89 -0.63 -3.94
C PRO A 114 1.99 -1.75 -2.91
N PHE A 115 0.96 -2.60 -2.79
CA PHE A 115 1.03 -3.80 -1.94
C PHE A 115 2.21 -4.69 -2.35
N LEU A 116 2.39 -4.97 -3.64
CA LEU A 116 3.47 -5.84 -4.10
C LEU A 116 4.85 -5.22 -3.85
N LEU A 117 5.05 -3.98 -4.27
CA LEU A 117 6.38 -3.35 -4.28
C LEU A 117 6.80 -2.77 -2.94
N MET A 118 5.88 -2.17 -2.20
CA MET A 118 6.16 -1.51 -0.93
C MET A 118 5.74 -2.35 0.28
N GLY A 119 4.86 -3.32 0.08
CA GLY A 119 4.41 -4.22 1.14
C GLY A 119 5.14 -5.56 1.14
N LEU A 120 4.79 -6.42 0.18
CA LEU A 120 5.24 -7.80 0.10
C LEU A 120 6.76 -7.93 -0.09
N ILE A 121 7.35 -7.18 -1.02
CA ILE A 121 8.80 -7.21 -1.25
C ILE A 121 9.56 -6.82 0.04
N PRO A 122 9.27 -5.69 0.70
CA PRO A 122 9.93 -5.35 1.97
C PRO A 122 9.72 -6.38 3.08
N ILE A 123 8.52 -6.97 3.22
CA ILE A 123 8.30 -8.07 4.17
C ILE A 123 9.27 -9.22 3.89
N ILE A 124 9.35 -9.69 2.65
CA ILE A 124 10.25 -10.78 2.26
C ILE A 124 11.71 -10.40 2.53
N VAL A 125 12.13 -9.20 2.13
CA VAL A 125 13.49 -8.68 2.36
C VAL A 125 13.82 -8.63 3.86
N SER A 126 12.85 -8.26 4.71
CA SER A 126 13.05 -8.21 6.16
C SER A 126 13.41 -9.58 6.75
N PHE A 127 12.86 -10.67 6.20
CA PHE A 127 13.16 -12.03 6.65
C PHE A 127 14.61 -12.41 6.39
N PHE A 128 15.22 -11.92 5.31
CA PHE A 128 16.63 -12.18 5.01
C PHE A 128 17.59 -11.26 5.76
N LEU A 129 17.20 -10.00 5.98
CA LEU A 129 18.07 -8.99 6.59
C LEU A 129 17.97 -8.91 8.12
N GLY A 130 16.93 -9.49 8.72
CA GLY A 130 16.68 -9.36 10.16
C GLY A 130 16.38 -7.93 10.58
N SER A 131 15.68 -7.17 9.74
CA SER A 131 15.37 -5.77 10.01
C SER A 131 13.90 -5.59 10.40
N GLY A 132 13.65 -5.34 11.68
CA GLY A 132 12.31 -5.04 12.20
C GLY A 132 11.71 -3.77 11.60
N ILE A 133 12.52 -2.76 11.29
CA ILE A 133 12.05 -1.52 10.65
C ILE A 133 11.50 -1.82 9.25
N ILE A 134 12.24 -2.61 8.45
CA ILE A 134 11.80 -2.99 7.11
C ILE A 134 10.52 -3.85 7.17
N LEU A 135 10.42 -4.77 8.15
CA LEU A 135 9.21 -5.55 8.38
C LEU A 135 8.01 -4.63 8.67
N LEU A 136 8.15 -3.70 9.61
CA LEU A 136 7.07 -2.79 10.02
C LEU A 136 6.63 -1.88 8.86
N LEU A 137 7.57 -1.38 8.06
CA LEU A 137 7.26 -0.60 6.86
C LEU A 137 6.54 -1.44 5.80
N GLY A 138 6.99 -2.67 5.57
CA GLY A 138 6.33 -3.61 4.66
C GLY A 138 4.91 -3.95 5.10
N ILE A 139 4.69 -4.19 6.39
CA ILE A 139 3.34 -4.37 6.94
C ILE A 139 2.50 -3.10 6.73
N LEU A 140 3.03 -1.92 7.09
CA LEU A 140 2.32 -0.65 6.95
C LEU A 140 1.83 -0.40 5.52
N PHE A 141 2.70 -0.55 4.53
CA PHE A 141 2.34 -0.33 3.12
C PHE A 141 1.52 -1.48 2.52
N SER A 142 1.52 -2.66 3.14
CA SER A 142 0.62 -3.75 2.72
C SER A 142 -0.83 -3.48 3.09
N ILE A 143 -1.06 -2.94 4.29
CA ILE A 143 -2.41 -2.68 4.83
C ILE A 143 -3.00 -1.35 4.35
N SER A 144 -2.18 -0.49 3.73
CA SER A 144 -2.59 0.81 3.19
C SER A 144 -2.86 0.82 1.69
N ALA A 145 -2.69 -0.33 1.00
CA ALA A 145 -2.80 -0.47 -0.46
C ALA A 145 -4.23 -0.73 -0.96
#